data_AF-A0A2R6HHD0-F1
#
_entry.id   AF-A0A2R6HHD0-F1
#
_cell.length_a   1.000
_cell.length_b   1.000
_cell.length_c   1.000
_cell.angle_alpha   90.00
_cell.angle_beta   90.00
_cell.angle_gamma   90.00
#
_symmetry.space_group_name_H-M   'P 1'
#
loop_
_entity.id
_entity.type
_entity.pdbx_description
1 polymer ?
#
loop_
_entity_poly.entity_id
_entity_poly.type
_entity_poly.pdbx_seq_one_letter_code
_entity_poly.pdbx_strand_id
1 'polypeptide(L)'
;MGLYDTILLPTDGSAGFQRVIDHAGEVARVHDADVLALYVVDASSYTGLPMEASWEGVRAVLDGKGETALRQVERRMDDELHVETTTAEGRPS
;
A
#
# COMPACT_ATOMS: atom_id res chain seq x y z
N MET A 1 1.15 -26.48 4.51
CA MET A 1 1.77 -25.42 5.32
C MET A 1 2.88 -24.83 4.49
N GLY A 2 2.63 -23.67 3.90
CA GLY A 2 3.59 -22.96 3.06
C GLY A 2 4.78 -22.44 3.86
N LEU A 3 5.77 -21.90 3.16
CA LEU A 3 6.99 -21.34 3.77
C LEU A 3 6.72 -19.99 4.47
N TYR A 4 5.70 -19.28 4.03
CA TYR A 4 5.34 -17.94 4.49
C TYR A 4 3.94 -17.96 5.08
N ASP A 5 3.78 -17.34 6.24
CA ASP A 5 2.46 -17.12 6.86
C ASP A 5 1.83 -15.79 6.37
N THR A 6 2.66 -14.81 5.99
CA THR A 6 2.19 -13.50 5.52
C THR A 6 3.12 -12.94 4.44
N ILE A 7 2.52 -12.40 3.38
CA ILE A 7 3.18 -11.69 2.28
C ILE A 7 3.00 -10.19 2.49
N LEU A 8 4.10 -9.48 2.77
CA LEU A 8 4.11 -8.01 2.83
C LEU A 8 4.16 -7.43 1.41
N LEU A 9 3.16 -6.62 1.06
CA LEU A 9 3.04 -5.95 -0.24
C LEU A 9 3.09 -4.43 -0.06
N PRO A 10 4.26 -3.79 -0.19
CA PRO A 10 4.35 -2.34 -0.24
C PRO A 10 3.73 -1.82 -1.55
N THR A 11 2.94 -0.76 -1.49
CA THR A 11 2.37 -0.08 -2.65
C THR A 11 2.54 1.43 -2.53
N ASP A 12 2.88 2.09 -3.63
CA ASP A 12 2.91 3.55 -3.75
C ASP A 12 1.70 4.10 -4.54
N GLY A 13 0.80 3.21 -4.98
CA GLY A 13 -0.35 3.55 -5.82
C GLY A 13 -0.01 3.98 -7.24
N SER A 14 1.24 3.81 -7.67
CA SER A 14 1.68 4.23 -9.01
C SER A 14 1.10 3.35 -10.12
N ALA A 15 0.94 3.95 -11.31
CA ALA A 15 0.55 3.21 -12.49
C ALA A 15 1.64 2.19 -12.85
N GLY A 16 1.28 0.90 -12.90
CA GLY A 16 2.20 -0.20 -13.20
C GLY A 16 2.37 -1.21 -12.06
N PHE A 17 1.95 -0.85 -10.84
CA PHE A 17 2.00 -1.75 -9.69
C PHE A 17 1.03 -2.95 -9.76
N GLN A 18 0.11 -2.94 -10.73
CA GLN A 18 -0.90 -3.99 -10.93
C GLN A 18 -0.32 -5.40 -11.04
N ARG A 19 0.77 -5.56 -11.79
CA ARG A 19 1.42 -6.89 -11.94
C ARG A 19 2.03 -7.39 -10.64
N VAL A 20 2.49 -6.48 -9.78
CA VAL A 20 3.08 -6.84 -8.49
C VAL A 20 1.98 -7.32 -7.54
N ILE A 21 0.81 -6.66 -7.56
CA ILE A 21 -0.38 -7.09 -6.83
C ILE A 21 -0.80 -8.50 -7.28
N ASP A 22 -0.94 -8.71 -8.58
CA ASP A 22 -1.34 -10.02 -9.12
C ASP A 22 -0.38 -11.13 -8.68
N HIS A 23 0.93 -10.87 -8.78
CA HIS A 23 1.95 -11.83 -8.40
C HIS A 23 1.97 -12.11 -6.88
N ALA A 24 1.82 -11.08 -6.05
CA ALA A 24 1.74 -11.25 -4.61
C ALA A 24 0.55 -12.14 -4.21
N GLY A 25 -0.58 -12.01 -4.89
CA GLY A 25 -1.75 -12.88 -4.69
C GLY A 25 -1.49 -14.33 -5.10
N GLU A 26 -0.76 -14.55 -6.20
CA GLU A 26 -0.32 -15.91 -6.59
C GLU A 26 0.59 -16.55 -5.54
N VAL A 27 1.57 -15.81 -5.04
CA VAL A 27 2.48 -16.27 -3.98
C VAL A 27 1.70 -16.59 -2.71
N ALA A 28 0.77 -15.72 -2.31
CA ALA A 28 -0.09 -15.92 -1.15
C ALA A 28 -0.93 -17.20 -1.28
N ARG A 29 -1.58 -17.43 -2.43
CA ARG A 29 -2.35 -18.67 -2.70
C ARG A 29 -1.49 -19.93 -2.64
N VAL A 30 -0.29 -19.90 -3.21
CA VAL A 30 0.62 -21.07 -3.22
C VAL A 30 1.06 -21.44 -1.80
N HIS A 31 1.17 -20.45 -0.91
CA HIS A 31 1.63 -20.65 0.45
C HIS A 31 0.52 -20.74 1.51
N ASP A 32 -0.74 -20.50 1.13
CA ASP A 32 -1.86 -20.37 2.08
C ASP A 32 -1.57 -19.25 3.11
N ALA A 33 -1.12 -18.11 2.59
CA ALA A 33 -0.60 -16.99 3.37
C ALA A 33 -1.51 -15.76 3.28
N ASP A 34 -1.54 -14.96 4.34
CA ASP A 34 -2.23 -13.67 4.35
C ASP A 34 -1.45 -12.60 3.56
N VAL A 35 -2.13 -11.56 3.08
CA VAL A 35 -1.47 -10.41 2.45
C VAL A 35 -1.58 -9.20 3.35
N LEU A 36 -0.45 -8.58 3.69
CA LEU A 36 -0.41 -7.28 4.36
C LEU A 36 0.00 -6.20 3.36
N ALA A 37 -0.96 -5.38 2.92
CA ALA A 37 -0.70 -4.26 2.03
C ALA A 37 -0.27 -3.03 2.83
N LEU A 38 0.89 -2.46 2.47
CA LEU A 38 1.50 -1.34 3.18
C LEU A 38 1.63 -0.12 2.27
N TYR A 39 1.10 1.02 2.70
CA TYR A 39 1.39 2.32 2.11
C TYR A 39 2.24 3.18 3.06
N VAL A 40 3.30 3.79 2.56
CA VAL A 40 4.16 4.68 3.36
C VAL A 40 3.86 6.13 3.03
N VAL A 41 3.40 6.87 4.03
CA VAL A 41 3.16 8.31 3.95
C VAL A 41 4.49 9.05 4.10
N ASP A 42 5.09 9.42 2.96
CA ASP A 42 6.31 10.22 2.91
C ASP A 42 5.99 11.71 2.78
N ALA A 43 5.76 12.35 3.92
CA ALA A 43 5.53 13.79 4.00
C ALA A 43 6.78 14.63 3.68
N SER A 44 7.97 14.01 3.64
CA SER A 44 9.21 14.71 3.32
C SER A 44 9.33 15.06 1.84
N SER A 45 8.58 14.37 0.98
CA SER A 45 8.43 14.69 -0.45
C SER A 45 7.82 16.08 -0.70
N TYR A 46 7.26 16.70 0.35
CA TYR A 46 6.49 17.93 0.29
C TYR A 46 7.10 19.09 1.08
N THR A 47 8.36 18.99 1.51
CA THR A 47 9.08 20.02 2.31
C THR A 47 9.34 21.33 1.56
N GLY A 48 8.82 21.51 0.34
CA GLY A 48 8.96 22.71 -0.49
C GLY A 48 7.65 23.36 -0.91
N LEU A 49 6.52 22.98 -0.30
CA LEU A 49 5.23 23.60 -0.62
C LEU A 49 5.17 25.07 -0.16
N PRO A 50 4.38 25.92 -0.85
CA PRO A 50 4.18 27.30 -0.44
C PRO A 50 3.71 27.38 1.02
N MET A 51 4.13 28.41 1.75
CA MET A 51 3.69 28.70 3.13
C MET A 51 2.16 28.79 3.29
N GLU A 52 1.45 28.97 2.18
CA GLU A 52 -0.01 29.04 2.08
C GLU A 52 -0.69 27.66 2.18
N ALA A 53 0.04 26.57 1.89
CA ALA A 53 -0.47 25.22 2.03
C ALA A 53 -0.47 24.83 3.52
N SER A 54 -1.66 24.54 4.07
CA SER A 54 -1.75 24.00 5.43
C SER A 54 -1.17 22.59 5.48
N TRP A 55 -0.36 22.30 6.51
CA TRP A 55 0.16 20.96 6.76
C TRP A 55 -0.95 19.90 6.86
N GLU A 56 -2.11 20.29 7.41
CA GLU A 56 -3.32 19.48 7.47
C GLU A 56 -3.85 19.10 6.07
N GLY A 57 -3.86 20.05 5.13
CA GLY A 57 -4.27 19.79 3.74
C GLY A 57 -3.32 18.84 3.01
N VAL A 58 -2.01 18.98 3.24
CA VAL A 58 -1.00 18.07 2.67
C VAL A 58 -1.21 16.65 3.18
N ARG A 59 -1.40 16.50 4.50
CA ARG A 59 -1.66 15.21 5.13
C ARG A 59 -2.93 14.56 4.58
N ALA A 60 -4.03 15.30 4.48
CA ALA A 60 -5.29 14.80 3.92
C ALA A 60 -5.14 14.29 2.47
N VAL A 61 -4.34 14.97 1.65
CA VAL A 61 -4.05 14.52 0.28
C VAL A 61 -3.23 13.22 0.27
N LEU A 62 -2.24 13.11 1.16
CA LEU A 62 -1.40 11.90 1.26
C LEU A 62 -2.20 10.70 1.77
N ASP A 63 -3.03 10.91 2.79
CA ASP A 63 -3.91 9.88 3.33
C ASP A 63 -4.88 9.40 2.23
N GLY A 64 -5.49 10.32 1.48
CA GLY A 64 -6.37 9.96 0.35
C GLY A 64 -5.67 9.20 -0.78
N LYS A 65 -4.39 9.49 -1.04
CA LYS A 65 -3.57 8.69 -1.97
C LYS A 65 -3.32 7.29 -1.42
N GLY A 66 -2.95 7.19 -0.15
CA GLY A 66 -2.71 5.91 0.52
C GLY A 66 -3.94 5.02 0.52
N GLU A 67 -5.10 5.55 0.89
CA GLU A 67 -6.36 4.82 0.82
C GLU A 67 -6.67 4.36 -0.61
N THR A 68 -6.41 5.18 -1.61
CA THR A 68 -6.67 4.81 -3.01
C THR A 68 -5.74 3.70 -3.48
N ALA A 69 -4.47 3.74 -3.08
CA ALA A 69 -3.49 2.70 -3.35
C ALA A 69 -3.88 1.38 -2.68
N LEU A 70 -4.27 1.41 -1.41
CA LEU A 70 -4.66 0.22 -0.65
C LEU A 70 -5.97 -0.38 -1.20
N ARG A 71 -6.98 0.44 -1.50
CA ARG A 71 -8.22 -0.02 -2.18
C ARG A 71 -7.96 -0.68 -3.53
N GLN A 72 -6.89 -0.28 -4.23
CA GLN A 72 -6.52 -0.91 -5.49
C GLN A 72 -5.97 -2.32 -5.29
N VAL A 73 -5.27 -2.58 -4.18
CA VAL A 73 -4.83 -3.91 -3.78
C VAL A 73 -6.04 -4.77 -3.45
N GLU A 74 -6.91 -4.32 -2.55
CA GLU A 74 -8.10 -5.06 -2.13
C GLU A 74 -8.99 -5.45 -3.31
N ARG A 75 -9.29 -4.52 -4.22
CA ARG A 75 -10.15 -4.79 -5.39
C ARG A 75 -9.59 -5.78 -6.40
N ARG A 76 -8.28 -6.00 -6.40
CA ARG A 76 -7.60 -6.79 -7.42
C ARG A 76 -7.16 -8.16 -6.89
N MET A 77 -7.01 -8.28 -5.58
CA MET A 77 -6.82 -9.55 -4.93
C MET A 77 -8.08 -10.40 -5.00
N ASP A 78 -7.87 -11.71 -4.92
CA ASP A 78 -8.94 -12.69 -4.90
C ASP A 78 -9.73 -12.59 -3.59
N ASP A 79 -11.05 -12.74 -3.62
CA ASP A 79 -11.91 -12.67 -2.43
C ASP A 79 -11.61 -13.82 -1.44
N GLU A 80 -10.98 -14.90 -1.91
CA GLU A 80 -10.53 -16.02 -1.07
C GLU A 80 -9.29 -15.70 -0.23
N LEU A 81 -8.53 -14.66 -0.57
CA LEU A 81 -7.35 -14.23 0.17
C LEU A 81 -7.72 -13.26 1.29
N HIS A 82 -7.16 -13.47 2.49
CA HIS A 82 -7.25 -12.49 3.56
C HIS A 82 -6.24 -11.36 3.30
N VAL A 83 -6.77 -10.15 3.07
CA VAL A 83 -5.96 -8.95 2.83
C VAL A 83 -6.16 -7.97 3.99
N GLU A 84 -5.09 -7.65 4.69
CA GLU A 84 -5.04 -6.56 5.66
C GLU A 84 -4.35 -5.35 5.02
N THR A 85 -4.84 -4.15 5.32
CA THR A 85 -4.26 -2.89 4.82
C THR A 85 -3.75 -2.04 5.98
N THR A 86 -2.57 -1.45 5.80
CA THR A 86 -1.97 -0.58 6.82
C THR A 86 -1.19 0.58 6.21
N THR A 87 -1.03 1.63 6.99
CA THR A 87 -0.23 2.81 6.63
C THR A 87 0.89 3.01 7.65
N ALA A 88 2.05 3.46 7.17
CA ALA A 88 3.18 3.84 8.01
C ALA A 88 3.66 5.25 7.65
N GLU A 89 4.09 6.02 8.65
CA GLU A 89 4.73 7.32 8.42
C GLU A 89 6.24 7.15 8.28
N GLY A 90 6.85 7.80 7.28
CA GLY A 90 8.31 7.82 7.14
C GLY A 90 8.79 7.87 5.70
N ARG A 91 10.07 7.56 5.51
CA ARG A 91 10.70 7.43 4.19
C ARG A 91 10.90 5.94 3.89
N PRO A 92 10.40 5.44 2.75
CA PRO A 92 10.84 4.16 2.22
C PRO A 92 12.36 4.20 1.98
N SER A 93 13.09 3.19 2.44
CA SER A 93 14.56 3.09 2.33
C SER A 93 15.01 1.88 1.55
#